data_AF-F2L6L7-F1
#
_entry.id   AF-F2L6L7-F1
#
_cell.length_a   1.000
_cell.length_b   1.000
_cell.length_c   1.000
_cell.angle_alpha   90.00
_cell.angle_beta   90.00
_cell.angle_gamma   90.00
#
_symmetry.space_group_name_H-M   'P 1'
#
loop_
_entity.id
_entity.type
_entity.pdbx_description
1 polymer ?
#
loop_
_entity_poly.entity_id
_entity_poly.type
_entity_poly.pdbx_seq_one_letter_code
_entity_poly.pdbx_strand_id
1 'polypeptide(L)' 'MAENFRYENGLLLSPGSLVEFRDGCTETKHFIEADLEAGEQAPCPDCSGEHEVAEAISLPIAHNITFTEVEPEDEPSA' A
#
# COMPACT_ATOMS: atom_id res chain seq x y z
N MET A 1 -0.91 2.74 11.96
CA MET A 1 -2.10 2.61 11.08
C MET A 1 -2.27 1.13 10.82
N ALA A 2 -3.48 0.59 10.94
CA ALA A 2 -3.70 -0.83 10.65
C ALA A 2 -3.65 -1.01 9.14
N GLU A 3 -2.65 -1.72 8.64
CA GLU A 3 -2.53 -2.05 7.23
C GLU A 3 -3.68 -3.01 6.87
N ASN A 4 -4.59 -2.58 6.00
CA ASN A 4 -5.74 -3.39 5.57
C ASN A 4 -5.30 -4.40 4.51
N PHE A 5 -4.51 -5.39 4.93
CA PHE A 5 -4.20 -6.53 4.08
C PHE A 5 -5.43 -7.42 3.89
N ARG A 6 -5.63 -7.92 2.67
CA ARG A 6 -6.68 -8.91 2.36
C ARG A 6 -6.13 -10.03 1.49
N TYR A 7 -6.64 -11.24 1.66
CA TYR A 7 -6.22 -12.38 0.84
C TYR A 7 -7.25 -12.65 -0.26
N GLU A 8 -6.84 -12.65 -1.52
CA GLU A 8 -7.73 -12.87 -2.67
C GLU A 8 -6.97 -13.61 -3.79
N ASN A 9 -7.59 -14.64 -4.38
CA ASN A 9 -7.00 -15.44 -5.47
C ASN A 9 -5.59 -15.99 -5.19
N GLY A 10 -5.27 -16.30 -3.93
CA GLY A 10 -3.93 -16.80 -3.55
C GLY A 10 -2.87 -15.71 -3.40
N LEU A 11 -3.26 -14.43 -3.43
CA LEU A 11 -2.37 -13.29 -3.26
C LEU A 11 -2.77 -12.53 -2.00
N LEU A 12 -1.77 -12.08 -1.24
CA LEU A 12 -1.98 -11.08 -0.20
C LEU A 12 -1.98 -9.71 -0.86
N LEU A 13 -3.04 -8.94 -0.69
CA LEU A 13 -3.22 -7.63 -1.28
C LEU A 13 -3.12 -6.55 -0.21
N SER A 14 -2.41 -5.46 -0.47
CA SER A 14 -2.45 -4.24 0.34
C SER A 14 -3.02 -3.07 -0.47
N PRO A 15 -3.56 -2.03 0.19
CA PRO A 15 -4.07 -0.85 -0.50
C PRO A 15 -2.94 -0.08 -1.19
N GLY A 16 -3.29 0.61 -2.27
CA GLY A 16 -2.40 1.50 -3.00
C GLY A 16 -3.20 2.38 -3.93
N SER A 17 -2.67 3.58 -4.19
CA SER A 17 -3.30 4.57 -5.06
C SER A 17 -2.26 5.23 -5.96
N LEU A 18 -2.62 5.39 -7.23
CA LEU A 18 -1.92 6.28 -8.15
C LEU A 18 -2.55 7.67 -8.05
N VAL A 19 -1.80 8.66 -7.55
CA VAL A 19 -2.29 9.99 -7.23
C VAL A 19 -1.72 11.07 -8.14
N GLU A 20 -2.51 12.12 -8.36
CA GLU A 20 -2.10 13.40 -8.92
C GLU A 20 -2.38 14.50 -7.90
N PHE A 21 -1.42 15.39 -7.64
CA PHE A 21 -1.57 16.47 -6.66
C PHE A 21 -2.15 17.75 -7.28
N ARG A 22 -3.04 18.42 -6.57
CA ARG A 22 -3.80 19.59 -7.08
C ARG A 22 -2.95 20.82 -7.27
N ASP A 23 -1.90 20.98 -6.48
CA ASP A 23 -1.03 22.15 -6.53
C ASP A 23 0.08 22.05 -7.59
N GLY A 24 0.14 20.92 -8.32
CA GLY A 24 1.13 20.69 -9.36
C GLY A 24 2.55 20.53 -8.82
N CYS A 25 2.72 20.14 -7.55
CA CYS A 25 4.05 19.87 -6.98
C CYS A 25 4.79 18.76 -7.74
N THR A 26 4.06 17.83 -8.35
CA THR A 26 4.60 16.78 -9.22
C THR A 26 4.05 16.95 -10.63
N GLU A 27 4.89 16.81 -11.65
CA GLU A 27 4.46 16.87 -13.06
C GLU A 27 3.83 15.56 -13.54
N THR A 28 3.97 14.50 -12.74
CA THR A 28 3.49 13.15 -13.05
C THR A 28 2.68 12.57 -11.90
N LYS A 29 1.91 11.52 -12.22
CA LYS A 29 1.22 10.72 -11.20
C LYS A 29 2.21 9.87 -10.42
N HIS A 30 1.99 9.71 -9.12
CA HIS A 30 2.84 8.90 -8.25
C HIS A 30 2.07 7.81 -7.54
N PHE A 31 2.74 6.70 -7.28
CA PHE A 31 2.17 5.59 -6.54
C PHE A 31 2.42 5.77 -5.04
N ILE A 32 1.37 5.67 -4.23
CA ILE A 32 1.42 5.73 -2.77
C ILE A 32 0.78 4.47 -2.21
N GLU A 33 1.43 3.85 -1.22
CA GLU A 33 0.96 2.64 -0.53
C GLU A 33 -0.13 2.94 0.50
N ALA A 34 -1.21 3.57 0.05
CA ALA A 34 -2.39 3.90 0.83
C ALA A 34 -3.61 3.93 -0.09
N ASP A 35 -4.79 3.68 0.48
CA ASP A 35 -6.05 3.91 -0.21
C ASP A 35 -6.38 5.39 -0.05
N LEU A 36 -6.28 6.14 -1.14
CA LEU A 36 -6.47 7.58 -1.19
C LEU A 36 -7.58 7.95 -2.17
N GLU A 37 -8.33 8.99 -1.82
CA GLU A 37 -9.38 9.60 -2.62
C GLU A 37 -9.06 11.07 -2.93
N ALA A 38 -9.74 11.64 -3.93
CA ALA A 38 -9.61 13.05 -4.26
C ALA A 38 -10.08 13.94 -3.09
N GLY A 39 -9.27 14.95 -2.76
CA GLY A 39 -9.48 15.87 -1.63
C GLY A 39 -8.77 15.46 -0.34
N GLU A 40 -8.15 14.29 -0.28
CA GLU A 40 -7.32 13.89 0.87
C GLU A 40 -5.91 14.51 0.80
N GLN A 41 -5.26 14.60 1.96
CA GLN A 41 -3.85 15.01 2.07
C GLN A 41 -2.97 13.77 2.03
N ALA A 42 -1.94 13.79 1.18
CA ALA A 42 -0.99 12.69 1.07
C ALA A 42 0.46 13.20 0.98
N PRO A 43 1.45 12.43 1.46
CA PRO A 43 2.84 12.82 1.38
C PRO A 43 3.30 12.87 -0.08
N CYS A 44 3.95 13.96 -0.47
CA CYS A 44 4.56 14.07 -1.78
C CYS A 44 5.88 13.28 -1.82
N PRO A 45 6.14 12.49 -2.88
CA PRO A 45 7.40 11.76 -3.01
C PRO A 45 8.58 12.65 -3.41
N ASP A 46 8.32 13.81 -4.02
CA ASP A 46 9.36 14.71 -4.53
C ASP A 46 9.79 15.79 -3.52
N CYS A 47 8.97 16.05 -2.50
CA CYS A 47 9.27 17.02 -1.46
C CYS A 47 8.89 16.50 -0.07
N SER A 48 9.28 17.19 0.99
CA SER A 48 8.98 16.77 2.37
C SER A 48 7.58 17.18 2.85
N GLY A 49 6.69 17.62 1.95
CA GLY A 49 5.37 18.16 2.26
C GLY A 49 4.24 17.16 2.07
N GLU A 50 3.08 17.51 2.62
CA GLU A 50 1.80 16.87 2.29
C GLU A 50 1.01 17.77 1.36
N HIS A 51 0.36 17.16 0.38
CA HIS A 51 -0.34 17.86 -0.69
C HIS A 51 -1.72 17.26 -0.91
N GLU A 52 -2.66 18.11 -1.33
CA GLU A 52 -4.03 17.69 -1.59
C GLU A 52 -4.10 16.92 -2.90
N VAL A 53 -4.70 15.74 -2.86
CA VAL A 53 -4.91 14.86 -3.99
C VAL A 53 -6.01 15.43 -4.90
N ALA A 54 -5.69 15.70 -6.16
CA ALA A 54 -6.66 16.12 -7.16
C ALA A 54 -7.45 14.95 -7.74
N GLU A 55 -6.73 13.86 -8.03
CA GLU A 55 -7.26 12.61 -8.57
C GLU A 55 -6.51 11.43 -7.96
N ALA A 56 -7.24 10.37 -7.63
CA ALA A 56 -6.66 9.11 -7.19
C ALA A 56 -7.31 7.93 -7.93
N ILE A 57 -6.49 6.95 -8.28
CA ILE A 57 -6.92 5.68 -8.84
C ILE A 57 -6.49 4.57 -7.88
N SER A 58 -7.45 3.88 -7.27
CA SER A 58 -7.17 2.73 -6.40
C SER A 58 -6.57 1.58 -7.22
N LEU A 59 -5.39 1.15 -6.81
CA LEU A 59 -4.59 0.08 -7.40
C LEU A 59 -4.06 -0.83 -6.29
N PRO A 60 -4.70 -2.00 -6.04
CA PRO A 60 -4.23 -2.94 -5.03
C PRO A 60 -2.81 -3.45 -5.35
N ILE A 61 -1.97 -3.53 -4.33
CA ILE A 61 -0.62 -4.09 -4.42
C ILE A 61 -0.71 -5.57 -4.15
N ALA A 62 -0.32 -6.40 -5.11
CA ALA A 62 -0.27 -7.85 -4.93
C ALA A 62 1.10 -8.29 -4.41
N HIS A 63 1.11 -8.90 -3.23
CA HIS A 63 2.27 -9.53 -2.62
C HIS A 63 2.28 -11.02 -2.96
N ASN A 64 3.32 -11.44 -3.66
CA ASN A 64 3.56 -12.86 -3.96
C ASN A 64 4.36 -13.49 -2.82
N ILE A 65 3.65 -13.85 -1.75
CA ILE A 65 4.24 -14.45 -0.54
C ILE A 65 3.97 -15.95 -0.50
N THR A 66 5.01 -16.74 -0.24
CA THR A 66 4.92 -18.18 0.03
C THR A 66 4.99 -18.42 1.53
N PHE A 67 3.92 -18.99 2.12
CA PHE A 67 3.94 -19.46 3.50
C PHE A 67 4.63 -20.82 3.55
N THR A 68 5.79 -20.90 4.19
CA THR A 68 6.40 -22.19 4.58
C THR A 68 5.87 -22.60 5.94
N GLU A 69 5.08 -23.66 5.99
CA GLU A 69 4.75 -24.34 7.25
C GLU A 69 6.06 -24.87 7.86
N VAL A 70 6.42 -24.39 9.05
CA VAL A 70 7.48 -24.97 9.85
C VAL A 70 6.87 -26.11 10.67
N GLU A 71 7.35 -27.33 10.48
CA GLU A 71 6.97 -28.45 11.34
C GLU A 71 7.39 -28.10 12.79
N PRO A 72 6.52 -28.30 13.79
CA PRO A 72 6.91 -28.07 15.18
C PRO A 72 8.06 -29.00 15.54
N GLU A 73 9.14 -28.45 16.08
CA GLU A 73 10.21 -29.26 16.65
C GLU A 73 9.62 -30.04 17.84
N ASP A 74 9.57 -31.38 17.74
CA ASP A 74 9.17 -32.24 18.86
C ASP A 74 10.04 -31.89 20.09
N GLU A 75 9.44 -31.34 21.14
CA GLU A 75 10.12 -31.13 22.41
C GLU A 75 10.63 -32.49 22.93
N PRO A 76 11.91 -32.65 23.30
CA PRO A 76 12.42 -33.92 23.80
C PRO A 76 11.68 -34.26 25.10
N SER A 77 10.88 -35.33 25.05
CA SER A 77 10.22 -35.88 26.23
C SER A 77 11.27 -36.25 27.27
N ALA A 78 11.19 -35.59 28.43
CA ALA A 78 12.04 -35.83 29.61
C ALA A 78 11.69 -37.12 30.34
#